data_AF-A0A9X2IXR3-F1
#
_entry.id   AF-A0A9X2IXR3-F1
#
_cell.length_a   1.000
_cell.length_b   1.000
_cell.length_c   1.000
_cell.angle_alpha   90.00
_cell.angle_beta   90.00
_cell.angle_gamma   90.00
#
_symmetry.space_group_name_H-M   'P 1'
#
loop_
_entity.id
_entity.type
_entity.pdbx_description
1 polymer ?
#
loop_
_entity_poly.entity_id
_entity_poly.type
_entity_poly.pdbx_seq_one_letter_code
_entity_poly.pdbx_strand_id
1 'polypeptide(L)'
;MVDHTDNRANSGEEPFGPIRPEHATDGWALAGGPAEWWLTKDFGECRARVKATTRTTCAWRIGRLDGSLVREASARSVDEAKAAAQEWIRRGSYTG
;
A
#
# COMPACT_ATOMS: atom_id res chain seq x y z
N MET A 1 -3.57 38.17 -24.51
CA MET A 1 -3.90 36.75 -24.74
C MET A 1 -4.33 36.22 -23.38
N VAL A 2 -5.63 36.33 -23.13
CA VAL A 2 -6.36 35.83 -21.94
C VAL A 2 -6.52 34.31 -22.09
N ASP A 3 -6.77 33.47 -21.09
CA ASP A 3 -6.71 33.45 -19.63
C ASP A 3 -6.78 31.93 -19.30
N HIS A 4 -6.30 31.53 -18.12
CA HIS A 4 -6.33 30.14 -17.68
C HIS A 4 -7.78 29.65 -17.52
N THR A 5 -8.24 28.67 -18.29
CA THR A 5 -9.43 27.88 -17.95
C THR A 5 -9.33 26.46 -18.50
N ASP A 6 -9.17 25.53 -17.55
CA ASP A 6 -9.84 24.22 -17.46
C ASP A 6 -10.21 23.55 -18.80
N ASN A 7 -9.39 22.60 -19.24
CA ASN A 7 -9.89 21.53 -20.11
C ASN A 7 -9.71 20.19 -19.39
N ARG A 8 -10.56 20.03 -18.39
CA ARG A 8 -10.84 18.80 -17.66
C ARG A 8 -11.64 17.88 -18.58
N ALA A 9 -10.96 17.08 -19.41
CA ALA A 9 -11.60 15.95 -20.06
C ALA A 9 -10.59 14.88 -20.49
N ASN A 10 -10.75 13.69 -19.92
CA ASN A 10 -10.23 12.40 -20.38
C ASN A 10 -8.79 12.02 -19.98
N SER A 11 -8.46 12.19 -18.70
CA SER A 11 -7.48 11.28 -18.08
C SER A 11 -8.23 9.98 -17.76
N GLY A 12 -7.81 8.84 -18.31
CA GLY A 12 -8.34 7.54 -17.92
C GLY A 12 -8.19 7.31 -16.42
N GLU A 13 -9.21 7.69 -15.66
CA GLU A 13 -9.35 7.54 -14.22
C GLU A 13 -9.58 6.05 -13.90
N GLU A 14 -8.59 5.21 -14.19
CA GLU A 14 -8.46 3.95 -13.48
C GLU A 14 -8.10 4.30 -12.02
N PRO A 15 -8.80 3.74 -11.02
CA PRO A 15 -8.61 4.10 -9.62
C PRO A 15 -7.13 3.97 -9.25
N PHE A 16 -6.61 5.04 -8.65
CA PHE A 16 -5.19 5.29 -8.46
C PHE A 16 -4.48 4.13 -7.71
N GLY A 17 -3.82 3.26 -8.47
CA GLY A 17 -2.82 2.33 -7.97
C GLY A 17 -2.94 0.90 -8.50
N PRO A 18 -1.85 0.11 -8.47
CA PRO A 18 -1.88 -1.31 -8.81
C PRO A 18 -2.63 -2.18 -7.78
N ILE A 19 -3.19 -1.60 -6.71
CA ILE A 19 -3.93 -2.33 -5.69
C ILE A 19 -5.37 -2.49 -6.17
N ARG A 20 -5.76 -3.73 -6.46
CA ARG A 20 -7.13 -4.15 -6.77
C ARG A 20 -7.69 -5.03 -5.63
N PRO A 21 -9.01 -5.27 -5.54
CA PRO A 21 -9.60 -6.11 -4.50
C PRO A 21 -9.12 -7.56 -4.62
N GLU A 22 -8.78 -7.97 -5.84
CA GLU A 22 -8.18 -9.27 -6.17
C GLU A 22 -6.84 -9.51 -5.45
N HIS A 23 -6.17 -8.48 -4.95
CA HIS A 23 -4.93 -8.63 -4.18
C HIS A 23 -5.16 -8.88 -2.68
N ALA A 24 -6.41 -8.83 -2.19
CA ALA A 24 -6.80 -9.18 -0.82
C ALA A 24 -6.88 -10.69 -0.63
N THR A 25 -5.77 -11.35 -0.96
CA THR A 25 -5.55 -12.79 -0.85
C THR A 25 -4.46 -13.06 0.20
N ASP A 26 -4.23 -14.31 0.58
CA ASP A 26 -3.17 -14.67 1.54
C ASP A 26 -3.34 -14.00 2.93
N GLY A 27 -4.58 -13.79 3.37
CA GLY A 27 -4.87 -13.14 4.66
C GLY A 27 -4.66 -11.62 4.66
N TRP A 28 -4.46 -11.00 3.49
CA TRP A 28 -4.52 -9.55 3.35
C TRP A 28 -5.98 -9.11 3.21
N ALA A 29 -6.38 -8.13 4.02
CA ALA A 29 -7.66 -7.45 3.91
C ALA A 29 -7.50 -6.18 3.06
N LEU A 30 -8.41 -5.97 2.11
CA LEU A 30 -8.54 -4.67 1.45
C LEU A 30 -9.18 -3.69 2.45
N ALA A 31 -8.54 -2.56 2.62
CA ALA A 31 -9.05 -1.44 3.38
C ALA A 31 -8.94 -0.16 2.56
N GLY A 32 -9.81 0.80 2.85
CA GLY A 32 -9.91 2.04 2.09
C GLY A 32 -11.18 2.11 1.25
N GLY A 33 -11.18 3.04 0.29
CA GLY A 33 -12.36 3.38 -0.51
C GLY A 33 -11.98 3.83 -1.92
N PRO A 34 -12.96 4.18 -2.77
CA PRO A 34 -12.76 4.43 -4.20
C PRO A 34 -11.70 5.51 -4.54
N ALA A 35 -11.32 6.35 -3.57
CA ALA A 35 -10.24 7.33 -3.70
C ALA A 35 -8.83 6.77 -3.38
N GLU A 36 -8.71 5.83 -2.45
CA GLU A 36 -7.44 5.20 -2.07
C GLU A 36 -7.70 3.80 -1.51
N TRP A 37 -7.13 2.78 -2.15
CA TRP A 37 -7.13 1.41 -1.66
C TRP A 37 -5.76 1.03 -1.09
N TRP A 38 -5.78 0.31 0.03
CA TRP A 38 -4.59 -0.26 0.64
C TRP A 38 -4.89 -1.65 1.19
N LEU A 39 -3.88 -2.51 1.23
CA LEU A 39 -3.98 -3.83 1.82
C LEU A 39 -3.45 -3.76 3.25
N THR A 40 -4.11 -4.41 4.19
CA THR A 40 -3.58 -4.61 5.54
C THR A 40 -3.57 -6.08 5.90
N LYS A 41 -2.54 -6.50 6.61
CA LYS A 41 -2.46 -7.84 7.19
C LYS A 41 -1.86 -7.74 8.59
N ASP A 42 -2.51 -8.38 9.54
CA ASP A 42 -2.07 -8.44 10.93
C ASP A 42 -1.12 -9.64 11.12
N PHE A 43 -0.06 -9.40 11.86
CA PHE A 43 1.04 -10.32 12.15
C PHE A 43 1.34 -10.27 13.65
N GLY A 44 0.44 -10.85 14.45
CA GLY A 44 0.54 -10.79 15.92
C GLY A 44 0.48 -9.34 16.41
N GLU A 45 1.60 -8.84 16.94
CA GLU A 45 1.74 -7.47 17.49
C GLU A 45 2.07 -6.42 16.42
N CYS A 46 2.28 -6.85 15.18
CA CYS A 46 2.58 -5.98 14.04
C CYS A 46 1.44 -5.99 13.04
N ARG A 47 1.26 -4.87 12.34
CA ARG A 47 0.34 -4.72 11.23
C ARG A 47 1.09 -4.22 10.01
N ALA A 48 1.08 -5.00 8.95
CA ALA A 48 1.58 -4.56 7.65
C ALA A 48 0.47 -3.83 6.90
N ARG A 49 0.82 -2.75 6.22
CA ARG A 49 -0.03 -2.00 5.30
C ARG A 49 0.71 -1.78 4.00
N VAL A 50 0.10 -2.10 2.88
CA VAL A 50 0.60 -1.83 1.53
C VAL A 50 -0.32 -0.81 0.89
N LYS A 51 0.21 0.34 0.49
CA LYS A 51 -0.53 1.38 -0.21
C LYS A 51 0.13 1.68 -1.56
N ALA A 52 -0.65 2.10 -2.55
CA ALA A 52 -0.08 2.67 -3.76
C ALA A 52 0.46 4.08 -3.43
N THR A 53 1.69 4.38 -3.85
CA THR A 53 2.28 5.73 -3.70
C THR A 53 2.28 6.48 -5.02
N THR A 54 2.39 5.75 -6.14
CA THR A 54 2.24 6.30 -7.49
C THR A 54 1.49 5.31 -8.38
N ARG A 55 1.32 5.64 -9.67
CA ARG A 55 0.72 4.74 -10.67
C ARG A 55 1.51 3.43 -10.84
N THR A 56 2.82 3.44 -10.60
CA THR A 56 3.71 2.30 -10.86
C THR A 56 4.47 1.84 -9.62
N THR A 57 4.29 2.49 -8.48
CA THR A 57 4.99 2.14 -7.25
C THR A 57 4.04 2.02 -6.07
N CYS A 58 4.39 1.09 -5.19
CA CYS A 58 3.72 0.86 -3.92
C CYS A 58 4.67 1.22 -2.79
N ALA A 59 4.13 1.46 -1.61
CA ALA A 59 4.88 1.43 -0.38
C ALA A 59 4.27 0.43 0.58
N TRP A 60 5.10 -0.36 1.22
CA TRP A 60 4.73 -1.16 2.37
C TRP A 60 5.26 -0.51 3.63
N ARG A 61 4.43 -0.53 4.66
CA ARG A 61 4.78 -0.10 6.00
C ARG A 61 4.38 -1.16 6.99
N ILE A 62 5.18 -1.30 8.04
CA ILE A 62 4.92 -2.19 9.16
C ILE A 62 4.85 -1.29 10.39
N GLY A 63 3.68 -1.26 11.01
CA GLY A 63 3.49 -0.63 12.30
C GLY A 63 3.26 -1.67 13.38
N ARG A 64 3.42 -1.27 14.64
CA ARG A 64 2.87 -2.01 15.78
C ARG A 64 1.39 -1.66 15.96
N LEU A 65 0.67 -2.49 16.70
CA LEU A 65 -0.71 -2.21 17.09
C LEU A 65 -0.86 -0.90 17.90
N ASP A 66 0.21 -0.49 18.58
CA ASP A 66 0.33 0.80 19.30
C ASP A 66 0.39 2.03 18.36
N GLY A 67 0.42 1.82 17.04
CA GLY A 67 0.50 2.89 16.04
C GLY A 67 1.92 3.34 15.69
N SER A 68 2.91 2.89 16.47
CA SER A 68 4.34 3.09 16.18
C SER A 68 4.73 2.50 14.82
N LEU A 69 5.27 3.33 13.92
CA LEU A 69 5.83 2.87 12.64
C LEU A 69 7.19 2.23 12.90
N VAL A 70 7.36 0.99 12.44
CA VAL A 70 8.64 0.29 12.61
C VAL A 70 9.44 0.29 11.33
N ARG A 71 8.78 0.10 10.19
CA ARG A 71 9.46 0.19 8.90
C ARG A 71 8.53 0.67 7.82
N GLU A 72 9.11 1.40 6.87
CA GLU A 72 8.47 1.73 5.61
C GLU A 72 9.50 1.56 4.48
N ALA A 73 9.06 1.05 3.34
CA ALA A 73 9.85 1.03 2.12
C ALA A 73 8.95 1.04 0.87
N SER A 74 9.50 1.58 -0.21
CA SER A 74 8.88 1.55 -1.53
C SER A 74 9.17 0.23 -2.25
N ALA A 75 8.20 -0.25 -2.99
CA ALA A 75 8.26 -1.43 -3.85
C ALA A 75 7.74 -1.09 -5.25
N ARG A 76 8.14 -1.87 -6.24
CA ARG A 76 7.68 -1.68 -7.63
C ARG A 76 6.33 -2.33 -7.91
N SER A 77 5.91 -3.28 -7.08
CA SER A 77 4.67 -4.04 -7.25
C SER A 77 4.00 -4.33 -5.92
N VAL A 78 2.68 -4.56 -5.94
CA VAL A 78 1.91 -4.97 -4.75
C VAL A 78 2.41 -6.32 -4.23
N ASP A 79 2.71 -7.25 -5.13
CA ASP A 79 3.21 -8.58 -4.75
C ASP A 79 4.59 -8.51 -4.08
N GLU A 80 5.52 -7.76 -4.68
CA GLU A 80 6.84 -7.47 -4.09
C GLU A 80 6.69 -6.80 -2.71
N ALA A 81 5.77 -5.84 -2.57
CA ALA A 81 5.49 -5.18 -1.30
C ALA A 81 4.95 -6.16 -0.24
N LYS A 82 4.04 -7.07 -0.62
CA LYS A 82 3.50 -8.11 0.26
C LYS A 82 4.59 -9.10 0.67
N ALA A 83 5.42 -9.54 -0.27
CA ALA A 83 6.54 -10.46 -0.02
C ALA A 83 7.60 -9.81 0.89
N ALA A 84 8.00 -8.57 0.60
CA ALA A 84 8.99 -7.83 1.40
C ALA A 84 8.50 -7.58 2.82
N ALA A 85 7.24 -7.20 3.01
CA ALA A 85 6.67 -7.03 4.35
C ALA A 85 6.65 -8.35 5.13
N GLN A 86 6.22 -9.45 4.48
CA GLN A 86 6.21 -10.78 5.09
C GLN A 86 7.61 -11.29 5.41
N GLU A 87 8.57 -11.10 4.51
CA GLU A 87 9.95 -11.48 4.72
C GLU A 87 10.58 -10.68 5.86
N TRP A 88 10.29 -9.38 5.97
CA TRP A 88 10.82 -8.56 7.06
C TRP A 88 10.30 -9.04 8.43
N ILE A 89 9.00 -9.37 8.52
CA ILE A 89 8.40 -9.93 9.75
C ILE A 89 8.98 -11.31 10.04
N ARG A 90 9.11 -12.18 9.01
CA ARG A 90 9.67 -13.53 9.13
C ARG A 90 11.14 -13.52 9.55
N ARG A 91 11.93 -12.56 9.06
CA ARG A 91 13.34 -12.37 9.44
C ARG A 91 13.51 -11.79 10.84
N GLY A 92 12.41 -11.39 11.50
CA GLY A 92 12.41 -11.21 12.94
C GLY A 92 13.37 -10.14 13.44
N SER A 93 13.46 -8.97 12.80
CA SER A 93 14.12 -7.81 13.45
C SER A 93 13.40 -7.31 14.73
N TYR A 94 12.53 -8.11 15.34
CA TYR A 94 11.96 -7.92 16.68
C TYR A 94 12.46 -8.93 17.72
N THR A 95 13.32 -9.89 17.35
CA THR A 95 14.11 -10.62 18.35
C THR A 95 15.37 -9.81 18.64
N GLY A 96 15.26 -8.94 19.65
CA GLY A 96 16.33 -8.11 20.18
C GLY A 96 15.81 -7.25 21.31
#